data_AF-A0A497PCR4-F1
#
_entry.id   AF-A0A497PCR4-F1
#
_cell.length_a   1.000
_cell.length_b   1.000
_cell.length_c   1.000
_cell.angle_alpha   90.00
_cell.angle_beta   90.00
_cell.angle_gamma   90.00
#
_symmetry.space_group_name_H-M   'P 1'
#
loop_
_entity.id
_entity.type
_entity.pdbx_description
1 polymer ?
#
loop_
_entity_poly.entity_id
_entity_poly.type
_entity_poly.pdbx_seq_one_letter_code
_entity_poly.pdbx_strand_id
1 'polypeptide(L)'
;MEGLRPRLLAIIAITLLMVPITVSPLANAYQPGDEEAVFGHTFAEEYWTNSSIAITGSSANASFTASYVHVDDFQAFLIAFNRINMSDGKQIIIPYQLFGMHYKTPEEQDVFIGAIFAFLLVHNESYGNNDLPDIGNEDAWYIVPMTNNNPWPEYTPDVEAIPATKISEGHYRFGMRYYNMSARVVSSMSNAGFAASLLFPILTVMISEIVIQYDIVIQNNGEVHVETLYTIGQALKAKWLGLFDVDPADIIKDSMEISAVHYLSVFTSKYNVTTASSGHTLSPPEHTTPLDENLTIRVGDDNERALDIRLGRQYQLLNESTDPWTTVSNNETATVALLGARGGDFLLIAWQAPLSAFLFSHVAYGLSETVRSRYGSVTNLVANATKEFHSSQWWYSVTFPKWNGLRVHQDPTYVAQTNLAQTTSTTTGATITFPKIPTSYLIIGGVVVIVVIALVMRRR
;
A
#
# COMPACT_ATOMS: atom_id res chain seq x y z
N MET A 1 9.31 -38.78 9.44
CA MET A 1 8.07 -38.06 9.01
C MET A 1 7.86 -36.77 9.81
N GLU A 2 8.91 -36.00 10.13
CA GLU A 2 8.81 -34.78 10.95
C GLU A 2 8.93 -33.47 10.14
N GLY A 3 9.29 -33.53 8.85
CA GLY A 3 9.44 -32.35 7.98
C GLY A 3 8.17 -31.81 7.31
N LEU A 4 6.99 -32.40 7.60
CA LEU A 4 5.70 -31.98 7.03
C LEU A 4 4.88 -31.07 7.96
N ARG A 5 5.25 -30.93 9.23
CA ARG A 5 4.52 -30.10 10.21
C ARG A 5 4.66 -28.58 10.03
N PRO A 6 5.76 -27.99 9.52
CA PRO A 6 5.80 -26.56 9.25
C PRO A 6 5.03 -26.18 7.96
N ARG A 7 4.73 -27.15 7.08
CA ARG A 7 4.07 -26.95 5.77
C ARG A 7 2.57 -26.66 5.88
N LEU A 8 1.94 -27.13 6.97
CA LEU A 8 0.56 -26.83 7.27
C LEU A 8 0.44 -25.48 7.99
N LEU A 9 1.43 -25.06 8.77
CA LEU A 9 1.35 -23.89 9.67
C LEU A 9 1.28 -22.53 8.95
N ALA A 10 1.88 -22.34 7.78
CA ALA A 10 1.79 -21.06 7.04
C ALA A 10 0.44 -20.92 6.31
N ILE A 11 -0.04 -22.02 5.70
CA ILE A 11 -1.38 -22.09 5.08
C ILE A 11 -2.47 -22.09 6.17
N ILE A 12 -2.23 -22.74 7.30
CA ILE A 12 -3.07 -22.67 8.50
C ILE A 12 -2.97 -21.30 9.15
N ALA A 13 -1.84 -20.59 9.14
CA ALA A 13 -1.78 -19.20 9.63
C ALA A 13 -2.62 -18.27 8.74
N ILE A 14 -2.55 -18.44 7.43
CA ILE A 14 -3.41 -17.80 6.44
C ILE A 14 -4.90 -18.15 6.65
N THR A 15 -5.21 -19.40 6.97
CA THR A 15 -6.60 -19.84 7.27
C THR A 15 -7.05 -19.37 8.66
N LEU A 16 -6.14 -19.34 9.65
CA LEU A 16 -6.33 -18.82 11.01
C LEU A 16 -6.35 -17.29 11.05
N LEU A 17 -5.93 -16.59 10.00
CA LEU A 17 -6.17 -15.15 9.82
C LEU A 17 -7.64 -14.88 9.47
N MET A 18 -8.25 -15.78 8.68
CA MET A 18 -9.64 -15.66 8.22
C MET A 18 -10.68 -16.12 9.27
N VAL A 19 -10.34 -17.14 10.06
CA VAL A 19 -11.25 -17.75 11.04
C VAL A 19 -11.69 -16.79 12.17
N PRO A 20 -10.80 -16.07 12.88
CA PRO A 20 -11.20 -15.23 14.00
C PRO A 20 -11.99 -13.98 13.57
N ILE A 21 -11.88 -13.57 12.29
CA ILE A 21 -12.64 -12.45 11.72
C ILE A 21 -14.08 -12.86 11.37
N THR A 22 -14.28 -14.07 10.83
CA THR A 22 -15.60 -14.59 10.44
C THR A 22 -16.47 -15.07 11.62
N VAL A 23 -15.85 -15.32 12.79
CA VAL A 23 -16.54 -15.75 14.02
C VAL A 23 -16.74 -14.63 15.04
N SER A 24 -16.30 -13.40 14.77
CA SER A 24 -16.62 -12.25 15.62
C SER A 24 -18.13 -11.96 15.52
N PRO A 25 -18.89 -11.91 16.63
CA PRO A 25 -20.32 -11.57 16.60
C PRO A 25 -20.58 -10.20 15.93
N LEU A 26 -19.63 -9.27 16.03
CA LEU A 26 -19.68 -7.95 15.40
C LEU A 26 -19.51 -8.00 13.88
N ALA A 27 -18.90 -9.05 13.31
CA ALA A 27 -18.73 -9.22 11.87
C ALA A 27 -20.04 -9.54 11.11
N ASN A 28 -21.02 -10.13 11.80
CA ASN A 28 -22.30 -10.52 11.18
C ASN A 28 -23.44 -9.55 11.49
N ALA A 29 -23.27 -8.66 12.46
CA ALA A 29 -24.30 -7.74 12.94
C ALA A 29 -23.94 -6.25 12.77
N TYR A 30 -22.74 -5.92 12.24
CA TYR A 30 -22.23 -4.55 12.14
C TYR A 30 -23.28 -3.54 11.63
N GLN A 31 -23.53 -2.52 12.43
CA GLN A 31 -24.36 -1.36 12.14
C GLN A 31 -23.53 -0.06 12.20
N PRO A 32 -23.97 1.03 11.55
CA PRO A 32 -23.42 2.35 11.83
C PRO A 32 -23.50 2.68 13.33
N GLY A 33 -22.40 3.19 13.89
CA GLY A 33 -22.20 3.39 15.32
C GLY A 33 -21.37 2.28 15.98
N ASP A 34 -21.26 1.09 15.37
CA ASP A 34 -20.42 0.02 15.91
C ASP A 34 -18.92 0.29 15.72
N GLU A 35 -18.54 1.31 14.92
CA GLU A 35 -17.15 1.72 14.74
C GLU A 35 -16.45 2.04 16.07
N GLU A 36 -17.14 2.62 17.05
CA GLU A 36 -16.54 2.90 18.36
C GLU A 36 -16.14 1.60 19.08
N ALA A 37 -16.98 0.57 18.98
CA ALA A 37 -16.70 -0.73 19.59
C ALA A 37 -15.59 -1.50 18.84
N VAL A 38 -15.50 -1.33 17.52
CA VAL A 38 -14.55 -2.05 16.67
C VAL A 38 -13.18 -1.36 16.62
N PHE A 39 -13.17 -0.04 16.42
CA PHE A 39 -11.98 0.77 16.21
C PHE A 39 -11.60 1.62 17.42
N GLY A 40 -12.45 1.72 18.45
CA GLY A 40 -12.24 2.64 19.58
C GLY A 40 -12.46 4.11 19.23
N HIS A 41 -12.93 4.38 18.01
CA HIS A 41 -13.11 5.71 17.42
C HIS A 41 -14.34 5.70 16.52
N THR A 42 -14.87 6.89 16.24
CA THR A 42 -16.02 7.10 15.36
C THR A 42 -15.61 7.64 14.00
N PHE A 43 -16.46 7.44 12.99
CA PHE A 43 -16.28 8.05 11.67
C PHE A 43 -16.65 9.53 11.63
N ALA A 44 -17.09 10.11 12.76
CA ALA A 44 -17.32 11.56 12.89
C ALA A 44 -16.06 12.33 13.30
N GLU A 45 -15.01 11.64 13.73
CA GLU A 45 -13.73 12.24 14.09
C GLU A 45 -12.92 12.56 12.83
N GLU A 46 -12.33 13.76 12.78
CA GLU A 46 -11.55 14.27 11.64
C GLU A 46 -10.37 13.36 11.29
N TYR A 47 -9.64 12.85 12.28
CA TYR A 47 -8.57 11.87 12.05
C TYR A 47 -8.22 11.10 13.32
N TRP A 48 -7.82 9.83 13.18
CA TRP A 48 -7.38 9.00 14.29
C TRP A 48 -6.57 7.79 13.83
N THR A 49 -5.88 7.15 14.79
CA THR A 49 -5.25 5.84 14.62
C THR A 49 -5.46 5.00 15.88
N ASN A 50 -5.96 3.77 15.70
CA ASN A 50 -5.88 2.73 16.71
C ASN A 50 -4.95 1.61 16.22
N SER A 51 -3.79 1.46 16.86
CA SER A 51 -2.77 0.45 16.53
C SER A 51 -2.89 -0.85 17.33
N SER A 52 -3.99 -1.02 18.07
CA SER A 52 -4.14 -2.06 19.09
C SER A 52 -5.45 -2.86 18.96
N ILE A 53 -6.07 -2.88 17.78
CA ILE A 53 -7.30 -3.63 17.53
C ILE A 53 -6.97 -5.12 17.65
N ALA A 54 -7.46 -5.75 18.71
CA ALA A 54 -7.15 -7.14 19.03
C ALA A 54 -8.28 -8.08 18.59
N ILE A 55 -7.91 -9.17 17.93
CA ILE A 55 -8.83 -10.26 17.61
C ILE A 55 -8.36 -11.52 18.35
N THR A 56 -9.14 -11.94 19.35
CA THR A 56 -8.81 -13.08 20.19
C THR A 56 -9.39 -14.37 19.62
N GLY A 57 -8.54 -15.39 19.46
CA GLY A 57 -8.94 -16.73 19.05
C GLY A 57 -8.49 -17.78 20.06
N SER A 58 -9.06 -18.99 19.96
CA SER A 58 -8.72 -20.10 20.88
C SER A 58 -7.29 -20.63 20.72
N SER A 59 -6.67 -20.43 19.55
CA SER A 59 -5.33 -20.94 19.22
C SER A 59 -4.30 -19.84 18.93
N ALA A 60 -4.75 -18.61 18.68
CA ALA A 60 -3.92 -17.49 18.30
C ALA A 60 -4.67 -16.15 18.54
N ASN A 61 -3.91 -15.09 18.80
CA ASN A 61 -4.42 -13.72 18.90
C ASN A 61 -3.81 -12.89 17.77
N ALA A 62 -4.66 -12.24 16.97
CA ALA A 62 -4.25 -11.32 15.92
C ALA A 62 -4.39 -9.87 16.39
N SER A 63 -3.69 -8.96 15.72
CA SER A 63 -3.85 -7.52 15.93
C SER A 63 -3.76 -6.76 14.63
N PHE A 64 -4.51 -5.67 14.55
CA PHE A 64 -4.61 -4.78 13.40
C PHE A 64 -4.40 -3.33 13.84
N THR A 65 -3.97 -2.52 12.88
CA THR A 65 -4.01 -1.07 12.95
C THR A 65 -5.12 -0.57 12.04
N ALA A 66 -5.92 0.37 12.53
CA ALA A 66 -6.80 1.20 11.70
C ALA A 66 -6.40 2.66 11.83
N SER A 67 -6.31 3.37 10.70
CA SER A 67 -6.17 4.82 10.65
C SER A 67 -7.26 5.41 9.77
N TYR A 68 -7.67 6.63 10.08
CA TYR A 68 -8.79 7.29 9.42
C TYR A 68 -8.55 8.79 9.31
N VAL A 69 -9.07 9.37 8.23
CA VAL A 69 -9.19 10.81 7.98
C VAL A 69 -10.57 11.06 7.39
N HIS A 70 -11.22 12.14 7.84
CA HIS A 70 -12.53 12.60 7.39
C HIS A 70 -12.53 14.13 7.27
N VAL A 71 -12.86 14.62 6.08
CA VAL A 71 -13.09 16.03 5.80
C VAL A 71 -14.33 16.13 4.92
N ASP A 72 -15.41 16.68 5.47
CA ASP A 72 -16.70 16.84 4.80
C ASP A 72 -17.20 15.51 4.17
N ASP A 73 -17.32 15.43 2.85
CA ASP A 73 -17.75 14.21 2.16
C ASP A 73 -16.58 13.29 1.75
N PHE A 74 -15.32 13.69 1.98
CA PHE A 74 -14.15 12.87 1.70
C PHE A 74 -13.65 12.14 2.94
N GLN A 75 -13.37 10.85 2.78
CA GLN A 75 -12.88 9.98 3.84
C GLN A 75 -11.78 9.07 3.29
N ALA A 76 -10.74 8.86 4.08
CA ALA A 76 -9.66 7.93 3.78
C ALA A 76 -9.39 7.04 4.98
N PHE A 77 -9.04 5.78 4.73
CA PHE A 77 -8.75 4.82 5.78
C PHE A 77 -7.61 3.90 5.42
N LEU A 78 -6.94 3.38 6.44
CA LEU A 78 -5.95 2.32 6.33
C LEU A 78 -6.31 1.25 7.34
N ILE A 79 -6.50 0.01 6.88
CA ILE A 79 -6.53 -1.17 7.75
C ILE A 79 -5.29 -2.00 7.43
N ALA A 80 -4.46 -2.21 8.45
CA ALA A 80 -3.20 -2.93 8.31
C ALA A 80 -3.07 -4.06 9.31
N PHE A 81 -2.44 -5.15 8.87
CA PHE A 81 -2.11 -6.27 9.76
C PHE A 81 -0.87 -5.93 10.58
N ASN A 82 -0.94 -6.13 11.90
CA ASN A 82 0.22 -6.00 12.77
C ASN A 82 0.87 -7.36 12.95
N ARG A 83 0.33 -8.18 13.85
CA ARG A 83 0.92 -9.47 14.22
C ARG A 83 -0.11 -10.49 14.68
N ILE A 84 0.20 -11.77 14.47
CA ILE A 84 -0.41 -12.90 15.18
C ILE A 84 0.59 -13.43 16.20
N ASN A 85 0.11 -13.62 17.43
CA ASN A 85 0.80 -14.40 18.45
C ASN A 85 0.08 -15.75 18.59
N MET A 86 0.76 -16.84 18.27
CA MET A 86 0.26 -18.19 18.44
C MET A 86 0.43 -18.68 19.88
N SER A 87 -0.44 -19.60 20.31
CA SER A 87 -0.38 -20.23 21.63
C SER A 87 0.93 -20.99 21.91
N ASP A 88 1.66 -21.40 20.86
CA ASP A 88 2.98 -22.04 20.97
C ASP A 88 4.15 -21.04 21.08
N GLY A 89 3.87 -19.74 21.22
CA GLY A 89 4.85 -18.67 21.34
C GLY A 89 5.41 -18.15 20.01
N LYS A 90 4.97 -18.71 18.87
CA LYS A 90 5.37 -18.19 17.55
C LYS A 90 4.67 -16.89 17.21
N GLN A 91 5.37 -16.03 16.46
CA GLN A 91 4.85 -14.75 16.01
C GLN A 91 4.88 -14.64 14.49
N ILE A 92 3.80 -14.11 13.92
CA ILE A 92 3.68 -13.86 12.49
C ILE A 92 3.43 -12.37 12.26
N ILE A 93 4.35 -11.71 11.54
CA ILE A 93 4.18 -10.37 10.96
C ILE A 93 4.29 -10.54 9.44
N ILE A 94 3.36 -9.93 8.69
CA ILE A 94 3.34 -9.92 7.23
C ILE A 94 2.85 -8.54 6.80
N PRO A 95 3.51 -7.86 5.84
CA PRO A 95 3.02 -6.59 5.33
C PRO A 95 1.68 -6.77 4.60
N TYR A 96 0.59 -6.34 5.24
CA TYR A 96 -0.72 -6.23 4.62
C TYR A 96 -1.32 -4.88 4.96
N GLN A 97 -1.71 -4.15 3.93
CA GLN A 97 -2.29 -2.82 4.02
C GLN A 97 -3.41 -2.71 2.99
N LEU A 98 -4.61 -2.46 3.50
CA LEU A 98 -5.77 -2.04 2.72
C LEU A 98 -5.91 -0.54 2.96
N PHE A 99 -5.47 0.25 1.99
CA PHE A 99 -5.80 1.67 1.94
C PHE A 99 -7.12 1.84 1.19
N GLY A 100 -7.98 2.74 1.67
CA GLY A 100 -9.27 3.01 1.07
C GLY A 100 -9.62 4.49 1.08
N MET A 101 -10.42 4.89 0.10
CA MET A 101 -11.05 6.20 -0.01
C MET A 101 -12.55 6.02 -0.24
N HIS A 102 -13.33 6.88 0.39
CA HIS A 102 -14.75 7.06 0.15
C HIS A 102 -15.02 8.55 -0.06
N TYR A 103 -15.71 8.89 -1.13
CA TYR A 103 -16.09 10.26 -1.43
C TYR A 103 -17.27 10.30 -2.39
N LYS A 104 -17.85 11.49 -2.50
CA LYS A 104 -18.78 11.80 -3.58
C LYS A 104 -18.09 12.57 -4.69
N THR A 105 -18.42 12.21 -5.92
CA THR A 105 -18.01 12.96 -7.12
C THR A 105 -18.78 14.28 -7.25
N PRO A 106 -18.37 15.21 -8.14
CA PRO A 106 -19.11 16.44 -8.42
C PRO A 106 -20.60 16.25 -8.79
N GLU A 107 -20.98 15.13 -9.42
CA GLU A 107 -22.37 14.77 -9.72
C GLU A 107 -23.04 13.93 -8.61
N GLU A 108 -22.48 13.97 -7.38
CA GLU A 108 -22.97 13.30 -6.17
C GLU A 108 -23.01 11.76 -6.27
N GLN A 109 -22.16 11.16 -7.10
CA GLN A 109 -22.00 9.71 -7.15
C GLN A 109 -21.09 9.22 -6.02
N ASP A 110 -21.54 8.19 -5.32
CA ASP A 110 -20.80 7.56 -4.23
C ASP A 110 -19.71 6.64 -4.79
N VAL A 111 -18.45 6.88 -4.36
CA VAL A 111 -17.27 6.19 -4.88
C VAL A 111 -16.44 5.60 -3.74
N PHE A 112 -16.19 4.30 -3.83
CA PHE A 112 -15.27 3.57 -2.97
C PHE A 112 -14.10 3.00 -3.77
N ILE A 113 -12.88 3.33 -3.35
CA ILE A 113 -11.65 2.85 -3.98
C ILE A 113 -10.72 2.33 -2.90
N GLY A 114 -10.24 1.11 -3.07
CA GLY A 114 -9.26 0.44 -2.23
C GLY A 114 -7.99 0.14 -3.01
N ALA A 115 -6.83 0.36 -2.40
CA ALA A 115 -5.54 -0.08 -2.91
C ALA A 115 -4.92 -1.06 -1.91
N ILE A 116 -4.52 -2.23 -2.40
CA ILE A 116 -3.95 -3.29 -1.57
C ILE A 116 -2.52 -3.56 -1.98
N PHE A 117 -1.61 -3.48 -1.02
CA PHE A 117 -0.22 -3.92 -1.20
C PHE A 117 -0.17 -5.45 -1.35
N ALA A 118 0.22 -5.93 -2.54
CA ALA A 118 0.22 -7.34 -2.87
C ALA A 118 1.52 -8.02 -2.41
N PHE A 119 2.65 -7.58 -2.97
CA PHE A 119 3.98 -8.12 -2.72
C PHE A 119 5.09 -7.23 -3.28
N LEU A 120 6.32 -7.55 -2.92
CA LEU A 120 7.53 -7.06 -3.57
C LEU A 120 8.02 -8.09 -4.59
N LEU A 121 8.48 -7.60 -5.73
CA LEU A 121 9.05 -8.39 -6.81
C LEU A 121 10.44 -7.84 -7.12
N VAL A 122 11.43 -8.71 -7.23
CA VAL A 122 12.78 -8.36 -7.70
C VAL A 122 12.97 -9.00 -9.07
N HIS A 123 13.53 -8.26 -10.01
CA HIS A 123 13.85 -8.77 -11.34
C HIS A 123 15.23 -8.31 -11.78
N ASN A 124 15.80 -9.04 -12.72
CA ASN A 124 17.08 -8.70 -13.33
C ASN A 124 16.82 -8.31 -14.78
N GLU A 125 16.84 -6.99 -15.04
CA GLU A 125 16.62 -6.41 -16.37
C GLU A 125 17.60 -7.03 -17.37
N SER A 126 17.05 -7.90 -18.21
CA SER A 126 17.80 -8.60 -19.24
C SER A 126 17.02 -8.72 -20.54
N TYR A 127 15.83 -8.12 -20.58
CA TYR A 127 14.89 -8.25 -21.68
C TYR A 127 14.09 -6.94 -21.82
N GLY A 128 14.08 -6.37 -23.02
CA GLY A 128 13.27 -5.19 -23.32
C GLY A 128 13.97 -3.86 -23.02
N ASN A 129 14.98 -3.83 -22.13
CA ASN A 129 15.67 -2.59 -21.71
C ASN A 129 14.65 -1.51 -21.28
N ASN A 130 13.64 -1.91 -20.51
CA ASN A 130 12.53 -1.05 -20.13
C ASN A 130 12.45 -0.84 -18.61
N ASP A 131 13.34 -1.48 -17.84
CA ASP A 131 13.42 -1.44 -16.39
C ASP A 131 12.10 -1.91 -15.76
N LEU A 132 11.48 -2.94 -16.37
CA LEU A 132 10.22 -3.52 -15.95
C LEU A 132 10.36 -5.01 -15.67
N PRO A 133 9.56 -5.54 -14.73
CA PRO A 133 9.54 -6.97 -14.47
C PRO A 133 8.88 -7.72 -15.64
N ASP A 134 9.64 -8.07 -16.65
CA ASP A 134 9.22 -8.84 -17.83
C ASP A 134 9.22 -10.34 -17.53
N ILE A 135 8.52 -10.70 -16.44
CA ILE A 135 8.53 -12.03 -15.83
C ILE A 135 8.36 -13.09 -16.93
N GLY A 136 9.14 -14.18 -16.90
CA GLY A 136 9.06 -15.25 -17.89
C GLY A 136 9.81 -15.00 -19.20
N ASN A 137 10.27 -13.76 -19.46
CA ASN A 137 11.35 -13.47 -20.40
C ASN A 137 12.68 -13.21 -19.68
N GLU A 138 12.63 -12.81 -18.41
CA GLU A 138 13.79 -12.60 -17.55
C GLU A 138 13.63 -13.22 -16.17
N ASP A 139 14.76 -13.34 -15.45
CA ASP A 139 14.78 -13.84 -14.09
C ASP A 139 14.11 -12.85 -13.13
N ALA A 140 13.07 -13.33 -12.44
CA ALA A 140 12.37 -12.58 -11.40
C ALA A 140 12.03 -13.45 -10.18
N TRP A 141 11.85 -12.79 -9.04
CA TRP A 141 11.66 -13.41 -7.75
C TRP A 141 10.74 -12.59 -6.84
N TYR A 142 9.77 -13.23 -6.22
CA TYR A 142 8.99 -12.64 -5.15
C TYR A 142 9.81 -12.56 -3.86
N ILE A 143 9.65 -11.46 -3.14
CA ILE A 143 10.18 -11.31 -1.79
C ILE A 143 9.03 -11.57 -0.82
N VAL A 144 9.06 -12.74 -0.19
CA VAL A 144 8.00 -13.21 0.72
C VAL A 144 8.47 -13.05 2.16
N PRO A 145 7.95 -12.05 2.91
CA PRO A 145 8.36 -11.86 4.29
C PRO A 145 7.98 -13.06 5.15
N MET A 146 8.92 -13.47 6.00
CA MET A 146 8.85 -14.58 6.92
C MET A 146 9.26 -14.10 8.30
N THR A 147 8.50 -14.48 9.30
CA THR A 147 8.73 -14.06 10.70
C THR A 147 8.98 -15.24 11.61
N ASN A 148 8.41 -16.38 11.24
CA ASN A 148 8.80 -17.67 11.80
C ASN A 148 10.09 -18.17 11.15
N ASN A 149 11.04 -18.61 11.98
CA ASN A 149 12.35 -19.13 11.57
C ASN A 149 13.29 -18.07 10.98
N ASN A 150 13.31 -16.86 11.57
CA ASN A 150 14.39 -15.93 11.28
C ASN A 150 15.74 -16.60 11.61
N PRO A 151 16.64 -16.77 10.63
CA PRO A 151 17.91 -17.46 10.86
C PRO A 151 18.95 -16.57 11.57
N TRP A 152 18.65 -15.30 11.82
CA TRP A 152 19.53 -14.35 12.52
C TRP A 152 18.89 -13.86 13.83
N PRO A 153 19.22 -14.46 14.99
CA PRO A 153 18.56 -14.19 16.27
C PRO A 153 18.75 -12.76 16.80
N GLU A 154 19.77 -12.05 16.34
CA GLU A 154 20.04 -10.66 16.69
C GLU A 154 19.05 -9.67 16.07
N TYR A 155 18.30 -10.09 15.05
CA TYR A 155 17.25 -9.29 14.42
C TYR A 155 15.89 -9.81 14.89
N THR A 156 15.09 -8.96 15.54
CA THR A 156 13.71 -9.31 15.89
C THR A 156 12.77 -8.56 14.96
N PRO A 157 11.96 -9.26 14.13
CA PRO A 157 10.96 -8.60 13.29
C PRO A 157 9.97 -7.82 14.14
N ASP A 158 9.60 -6.64 13.69
CA ASP A 158 8.61 -5.82 14.39
C ASP A 158 7.79 -4.97 13.43
N VAL A 159 6.69 -4.41 13.91
CA VAL A 159 5.78 -3.54 13.16
C VAL A 159 5.26 -2.42 14.04
N GLU A 160 5.26 -1.21 13.50
CA GLU A 160 4.71 -0.02 14.11
C GLU A 160 3.73 0.68 13.17
N ALA A 161 2.67 1.25 13.76
CA ALA A 161 1.80 2.18 13.07
C ALA A 161 2.46 3.55 12.99
N ILE A 162 2.32 4.23 11.86
CA ILE A 162 2.59 5.66 11.73
C ILE A 162 1.24 6.37 11.89
N PRO A 163 0.99 7.06 13.03
CA PRO A 163 -0.34 7.59 13.32
C PRO A 163 -0.80 8.65 12.34
N ALA A 164 -2.12 8.71 12.11
CA ALA A 164 -2.80 9.78 11.41
C ALA A 164 -2.46 11.10 12.06
N THR A 165 -1.78 11.94 11.28
CA THR A 165 -1.30 13.24 11.71
C THR A 165 -1.77 14.28 10.71
N LYS A 166 -2.44 15.33 11.20
CA LYS A 166 -2.70 16.54 10.44
C LYS A 166 -1.42 17.38 10.37
N ILE A 167 -0.82 17.46 9.18
CA ILE A 167 0.41 18.22 8.93
C ILE A 167 0.08 19.71 8.77
N SER A 168 -0.98 20.00 8.04
CA SER A 168 -1.59 21.32 7.91
C SER A 168 -3.08 21.18 7.58
N GLU A 169 -3.80 22.29 7.41
CA GLU A 169 -5.19 22.25 6.94
C GLU A 169 -5.28 21.50 5.61
N GLY A 170 -6.19 20.54 5.51
CA GLY A 170 -6.34 19.67 4.34
C GLY A 170 -5.15 18.74 4.04
N HIS A 171 -4.14 18.61 4.91
CA HIS A 171 -2.98 17.75 4.68
C HIS A 171 -2.77 16.75 5.82
N TYR A 172 -2.87 15.46 5.50
CA TYR A 172 -2.77 14.36 6.46
C TYR A 172 -1.77 13.30 6.02
N ARG A 173 -1.20 12.58 6.99
CA ARG A 173 -0.33 11.43 6.73
C ARG A 173 -0.50 10.32 7.76
N PHE A 174 -0.53 9.08 7.30
CA PHE A 174 -0.47 7.86 8.12
C PHE A 174 0.17 6.71 7.34
N GLY A 175 0.46 5.59 7.99
CA GLY A 175 1.06 4.43 7.34
C GLY A 175 1.48 3.34 8.31
N MET A 176 2.30 2.42 7.82
CA MET A 176 2.92 1.35 8.60
C MET A 176 4.41 1.27 8.32
N ARG A 177 5.18 0.90 9.35
CA ARG A 177 6.60 0.56 9.24
C ARG A 177 6.86 -0.82 9.81
N TYR A 178 7.52 -1.67 9.01
CA TYR A 178 7.92 -3.03 9.34
C TYR A 178 9.44 -3.08 9.39
N TYR A 179 10.00 -3.73 10.41
CA TYR A 179 11.44 -3.77 10.66
C TYR A 179 11.97 -5.18 10.66
N ASN A 180 13.26 -5.33 10.34
CA ASN A 180 14.01 -6.56 10.55
C ASN A 180 13.29 -7.78 9.95
N MET A 181 12.71 -7.59 8.77
CA MET A 181 11.88 -8.60 8.14
C MET A 181 12.80 -9.58 7.42
N SER A 182 12.90 -10.80 7.93
CA SER A 182 13.48 -11.88 7.13
C SER A 182 12.54 -12.18 5.96
N ALA A 183 13.06 -12.41 4.76
CA ALA A 183 12.25 -12.70 3.60
C ALA A 183 12.85 -13.83 2.77
N ARG A 184 12.01 -14.70 2.22
CA ARG A 184 12.42 -15.70 1.25
C ARG A 184 12.35 -15.11 -0.15
N VAL A 185 13.38 -15.38 -0.94
CA VAL A 185 13.43 -15.04 -2.36
C VAL A 185 12.89 -16.24 -3.14
N VAL A 186 11.70 -16.09 -3.71
CA VAL A 186 10.90 -17.16 -4.32
C VAL A 186 10.84 -16.95 -5.82
N SER A 187 11.21 -17.95 -6.62
CA SER A 187 11.20 -17.83 -8.09
C SER A 187 9.79 -17.56 -8.63
N SER A 188 9.68 -16.62 -9.57
CA SER A 188 8.43 -16.34 -10.31
C SER A 188 8.39 -17.00 -11.71
N MET A 189 9.48 -17.67 -12.11
CA MET A 189 9.68 -18.20 -13.47
C MET A 189 8.79 -19.39 -13.84
N SER A 190 8.40 -20.20 -12.86
CA SER A 190 7.49 -21.33 -13.09
C SER A 190 6.78 -21.72 -11.80
N ASN A 191 5.62 -22.35 -11.91
CA ASN A 191 4.89 -22.89 -10.76
C ASN A 191 5.73 -23.90 -9.97
N ALA A 192 6.56 -24.70 -10.66
CA ALA A 192 7.46 -25.65 -10.02
C ALA A 192 8.61 -24.95 -9.28
N GLY A 193 9.21 -23.92 -9.89
CA GLY A 193 10.25 -23.10 -9.26
C GLY A 193 9.72 -22.32 -8.04
N PHE A 194 8.53 -21.75 -8.16
CA PHE A 194 7.80 -21.11 -7.07
C PHE A 194 7.58 -22.08 -5.91
N ALA A 195 6.98 -23.25 -6.18
CA ALA A 195 6.75 -24.26 -5.16
C ALA A 195 8.06 -24.76 -4.53
N ALA A 196 9.11 -25.01 -5.32
CA ALA A 196 10.40 -25.48 -4.83
C ALA A 196 11.09 -24.43 -3.93
N SER A 197 11.12 -23.16 -4.34
CA SER A 197 11.74 -22.07 -3.55
C SER A 197 10.91 -21.65 -2.33
N LEU A 198 9.60 -21.93 -2.31
CA LEU A 198 8.80 -21.88 -1.09
C LEU A 198 9.11 -23.06 -0.16
N LEU A 199 9.30 -24.27 -0.70
CA LEU A 199 9.54 -25.50 0.08
C LEU A 199 10.94 -25.54 0.69
N PHE A 200 11.93 -25.03 -0.03
CA PHE A 200 13.33 -25.02 0.37
C PHE A 200 13.83 -23.57 0.40
N PRO A 201 14.46 -23.11 1.50
CA PRO A 201 14.97 -21.74 1.59
C PRO A 201 16.21 -21.58 0.71
N ILE A 202 16.01 -21.46 -0.61
CA ILE A 202 17.11 -21.32 -1.58
C ILE A 202 17.91 -20.05 -1.29
N LEU A 203 17.21 -18.95 -1.05
CA LEU A 203 17.80 -17.71 -0.60
C LEU A 203 16.86 -17.05 0.41
N THR A 204 17.42 -16.64 1.54
CA THR A 204 16.74 -15.84 2.56
C THR A 204 17.55 -14.57 2.77
N VAL A 205 16.87 -13.43 2.87
CA VAL A 205 17.47 -12.12 3.09
C VAL A 205 16.88 -11.46 4.33
N MET A 206 17.63 -10.56 4.97
CA MET A 206 17.15 -9.69 6.05
C MET A 206 16.98 -8.28 5.53
N ILE A 207 15.75 -7.78 5.46
CA ILE A 207 15.44 -6.42 5.01
C ILE A 207 15.37 -5.51 6.23
N SER A 208 16.09 -4.39 6.23
CA SER A 208 16.14 -3.47 7.38
C SER A 208 14.77 -2.90 7.71
N GLU A 209 14.07 -2.37 6.71
CA GLU A 209 12.73 -1.84 6.86
C GLU A 209 11.88 -1.91 5.59
N ILE A 210 10.56 -1.95 5.76
CA ILE A 210 9.57 -1.66 4.74
C ILE A 210 8.60 -0.65 5.33
N VAL A 211 8.47 0.52 4.72
CA VAL A 211 7.50 1.54 5.11
C VAL A 211 6.58 1.81 3.94
N ILE A 212 5.28 1.90 4.23
CA ILE A 212 4.30 2.38 3.28
C ILE A 212 3.48 3.44 4.02
N GLN A 213 3.44 4.65 3.47
CA GLN A 213 2.64 5.75 3.98
C GLN A 213 1.74 6.30 2.89
N TYR A 214 0.66 6.93 3.31
CA TYR A 214 -0.26 7.65 2.45
C TYR A 214 -0.24 9.11 2.86
N ASP A 215 0.11 9.97 1.92
CA ASP A 215 0.12 11.42 2.07
C ASP A 215 -1.08 12.01 1.35
N ILE A 216 -2.00 12.59 2.09
CA ILE A 216 -3.32 13.02 1.60
C ILE A 216 -3.36 14.55 1.62
N VAL A 217 -3.57 15.16 0.46
CA VAL A 217 -3.67 16.61 0.30
C VAL A 217 -4.97 16.96 -0.40
N ILE A 218 -5.87 17.64 0.32
CA ILE A 218 -7.12 18.19 -0.18
C ILE A 218 -6.81 19.58 -0.75
N GLN A 219 -6.99 19.74 -2.05
CA GLN A 219 -6.73 20.97 -2.77
C GLN A 219 -7.91 21.93 -2.68
N ASN A 220 -7.66 23.22 -2.86
CA ASN A 220 -8.72 24.25 -2.83
C ASN A 220 -9.78 24.09 -3.94
N ASN A 221 -9.44 23.39 -5.03
CA ASN A 221 -10.36 23.10 -6.12
C ASN A 221 -11.23 21.85 -5.85
N GLY A 222 -11.12 21.22 -4.68
CA GLY A 222 -11.84 20.00 -4.33
C GLY A 222 -11.18 18.70 -4.82
N GLU A 223 -10.05 18.75 -5.53
CA GLU A 223 -9.32 17.52 -5.83
C GLU A 223 -8.60 17.01 -4.57
N VAL A 224 -8.64 15.70 -4.33
CA VAL A 224 -7.84 15.09 -3.25
C VAL A 224 -6.72 14.27 -3.86
N HIS A 225 -5.49 14.63 -3.52
CA HIS A 225 -4.27 13.98 -3.99
C HIS A 225 -3.78 13.05 -2.89
N VAL A 226 -3.74 11.75 -3.15
CA VAL A 226 -3.19 10.75 -2.24
C VAL A 226 -1.95 10.14 -2.86
N GLU A 227 -0.80 10.40 -2.25
CA GLU A 227 0.48 9.87 -2.68
C GLU A 227 0.86 8.68 -1.82
N THR A 228 1.23 7.57 -2.45
CA THR A 228 1.84 6.45 -1.71
C THR A 228 3.34 6.68 -1.60
N LEU A 229 3.87 6.66 -0.37
CA LEU A 229 5.28 6.85 -0.07
C LEU A 229 5.86 5.53 0.43
N TYR A 230 6.83 4.99 -0.29
CA TYR A 230 7.54 3.79 0.12
C TYR A 230 8.81 4.14 0.92
N THR A 231 9.34 3.16 1.63
CA THR A 231 10.76 3.07 1.97
C THR A 231 11.06 1.59 2.00
N ILE A 232 11.93 1.13 1.12
CA ILE A 232 12.37 -0.28 1.09
C ILE A 232 13.84 -0.27 1.45
N GLY A 233 14.14 -0.72 2.67
CA GLY A 233 15.48 -0.72 3.22
C GLY A 233 16.39 -1.77 2.60
N GLN A 234 17.68 -1.69 2.94
CA GLN A 234 18.72 -2.56 2.39
C GLN A 234 18.57 -4.01 2.85
N ALA A 235 19.09 -4.94 2.05
CA ALA A 235 19.34 -6.30 2.52
C ALA A 235 20.60 -6.31 3.39
N LEU A 236 20.44 -6.50 4.70
CA LEU A 236 21.53 -6.47 5.68
C LEU A 236 22.31 -7.78 5.77
N LYS A 237 21.63 -8.90 5.50
CA LYS A 237 22.17 -10.27 5.57
C LYS A 237 21.52 -11.13 4.50
N ALA A 238 22.25 -12.14 4.05
CA ALA A 238 21.71 -13.16 3.16
C ALA A 238 22.23 -14.57 3.56
N LYS A 239 21.37 -15.58 3.38
CA LYS A 239 21.70 -16.99 3.57
C LYS A 239 21.31 -17.78 2.33
N TRP A 240 22.27 -18.50 1.77
CA TRP A 240 22.05 -19.42 0.65
C TRP A 240 21.81 -20.84 1.15
N LEU A 241 20.79 -21.50 0.58
CA LEU A 241 20.29 -22.82 0.96
C LEU A 241 19.92 -22.95 2.46
N GLY A 242 19.72 -21.83 3.14
CA GLY A 242 19.50 -21.76 4.59
C GLY A 242 20.71 -22.12 5.45
N LEU A 243 21.88 -22.36 4.85
CA LEU A 243 23.07 -22.88 5.54
C LEU A 243 24.26 -21.92 5.46
N PHE A 244 24.48 -21.31 4.31
CA PHE A 244 25.69 -20.53 4.04
C PHE A 244 25.38 -19.05 4.15
N ASP A 245 26.02 -18.36 5.10
CA ASP A 245 26.01 -16.90 5.10
C ASP A 245 26.76 -16.41 3.87
N VAL A 246 26.14 -15.46 3.18
CA VAL A 246 26.60 -14.86 1.94
C VAL A 246 26.42 -13.35 2.07
N ASP A 247 27.38 -12.59 1.55
CA ASP A 247 27.25 -11.13 1.54
C ASP A 247 26.10 -10.76 0.58
N PRO A 248 25.10 -9.95 1.02
CA PRO A 248 24.08 -9.45 0.11
C PRO A 248 24.66 -8.82 -1.17
N ALA A 249 25.80 -8.16 -1.10
CA ALA A 249 26.44 -7.55 -2.27
C ALA A 249 26.94 -8.56 -3.31
N ASP A 250 27.18 -9.82 -2.91
CA ASP A 250 27.60 -10.88 -3.84
C ASP A 250 26.44 -11.45 -4.66
N ILE A 251 25.19 -11.24 -4.21
CA ILE A 251 23.98 -11.81 -4.81
C ILE A 251 23.12 -10.72 -5.44
N ILE A 252 22.99 -9.57 -4.77
CA ILE A 252 22.23 -8.42 -5.22
C ILE A 252 23.12 -7.59 -6.12
N LYS A 253 23.04 -7.88 -7.42
CA LYS A 253 23.78 -7.16 -8.45
C LYS A 253 23.17 -5.78 -8.68
N ASP A 254 23.98 -4.86 -9.19
CA ASP A 254 23.51 -3.53 -9.61
C ASP A 254 22.41 -3.56 -10.68
N SER A 255 22.29 -4.66 -11.43
CA SER A 255 21.24 -4.88 -12.43
C SER A 255 19.92 -5.42 -11.85
N MET A 256 19.86 -5.68 -10.55
CA MET A 256 18.65 -6.14 -9.89
C MET A 256 17.82 -4.96 -9.41
N GLU A 257 16.59 -4.93 -9.90
CA GLU A 257 15.58 -3.92 -9.62
C GLU A 257 14.53 -4.48 -8.67
N ILE A 258 13.75 -3.60 -8.03
CA ILE A 258 12.67 -4.01 -7.13
C ILE A 258 11.40 -3.24 -7.45
N SER A 259 10.28 -3.95 -7.52
CA SER A 259 8.96 -3.39 -7.77
C SER A 259 8.01 -3.63 -6.61
N ALA A 260 7.30 -2.58 -6.19
CA ALA A 260 6.19 -2.67 -5.26
C ALA A 260 4.88 -2.88 -6.03
N VAL A 261 4.23 -4.03 -5.82
CA VAL A 261 3.05 -4.44 -6.59
C VAL A 261 1.78 -4.25 -5.78
N HIS A 262 0.77 -3.69 -6.42
CA HIS A 262 -0.56 -3.46 -5.85
C HIS A 262 -1.65 -3.91 -6.81
N TYR A 263 -2.80 -4.22 -6.24
CA TYR A 263 -4.04 -4.33 -6.99
C TYR A 263 -5.07 -3.35 -6.43
N LEU A 264 -5.87 -2.77 -7.33
CA LEU A 264 -6.94 -1.87 -6.97
C LEU A 264 -8.23 -2.66 -6.75
N SER A 265 -9.08 -2.20 -5.85
CA SER A 265 -10.43 -2.68 -5.64
C SER A 265 -11.36 -1.50 -5.74
N VAL A 266 -12.32 -1.53 -6.67
CA VAL A 266 -13.26 -0.42 -6.87
C VAL A 266 -14.67 -0.94 -6.65
N PHE A 267 -15.49 -0.15 -5.95
CA PHE A 267 -16.89 -0.44 -5.73
C PHE A 267 -17.75 0.75 -6.16
N THR A 268 -18.48 0.55 -7.26
CA THR A 268 -19.52 1.45 -7.77
C THR A 268 -20.53 0.65 -8.59
N SER A 269 -21.69 1.23 -8.92
CA SER A 269 -22.72 0.55 -9.71
C SER A 269 -22.30 0.15 -11.12
N LYS A 270 -21.33 0.87 -11.72
CA LYS A 270 -20.66 0.60 -13.00
C LYS A 270 -19.38 1.42 -13.04
N TYR A 271 -18.27 0.84 -13.48
CA TYR A 271 -17.04 1.59 -13.71
C TYR A 271 -16.37 1.19 -15.02
N ASN A 272 -15.69 2.15 -15.64
CA ASN A 272 -14.80 1.94 -16.78
C ASN A 272 -13.44 2.53 -16.44
N VAL A 273 -12.37 1.81 -16.71
CA VAL A 273 -11.02 2.36 -16.61
C VAL A 273 -10.52 2.62 -18.02
N THR A 274 -10.22 3.88 -18.30
CA THR A 274 -9.81 4.37 -19.62
C THR A 274 -8.44 5.02 -19.54
N THR A 275 -7.68 4.99 -20.63
CA THR A 275 -6.49 5.83 -20.71
C THR A 275 -6.86 7.30 -20.90
N ALA A 276 -6.07 8.20 -20.31
CA ALA A 276 -6.37 9.63 -20.33
C ALA A 276 -6.36 10.23 -21.75
N SER A 277 -5.52 9.73 -22.67
CA SER A 277 -5.43 10.27 -24.04
C SER A 277 -6.45 9.69 -25.01
N SER A 278 -6.80 8.41 -24.89
CA SER A 278 -7.55 7.68 -25.92
C SER A 278 -9.02 7.43 -25.55
N GLY A 279 -9.37 7.47 -24.26
CA GLY A 279 -10.72 7.15 -23.78
C GLY A 279 -11.13 5.68 -24.00
N HIS A 280 -10.23 4.82 -24.48
CA HIS A 280 -10.50 3.40 -24.66
C HIS A 280 -10.47 2.68 -23.32
N THR A 281 -11.45 1.79 -23.10
CA THR A 281 -11.43 0.85 -21.99
C THR A 281 -10.22 -0.04 -22.12
N LEU A 282 -9.37 -0.04 -21.11
CA LEU A 282 -8.21 -0.91 -21.05
C LEU A 282 -8.68 -2.36 -20.77
N SER A 283 -7.92 -3.34 -21.26
CA SER A 283 -8.09 -4.75 -20.90
C SER A 283 -6.96 -5.16 -19.96
N PRO A 284 -7.16 -6.18 -19.10
CA PRO A 284 -6.06 -6.74 -18.32
C PRO A 284 -4.95 -7.18 -19.26
N PRO A 285 -3.70 -6.75 -19.04
CA PRO A 285 -2.63 -7.14 -19.93
C PRO A 285 -2.27 -8.62 -19.70
N GLU A 286 -1.84 -9.31 -20.75
CA GLU A 286 -1.33 -10.69 -20.63
C GLU A 286 0.17 -10.73 -20.27
N HIS A 287 0.87 -9.61 -20.46
CA HIS A 287 2.29 -9.42 -20.19
C HIS A 287 2.52 -8.08 -19.50
N THR A 288 3.68 -7.89 -18.88
CA THR A 288 4.04 -6.59 -18.30
C THR A 288 4.03 -5.54 -19.39
N THR A 289 3.28 -4.47 -19.15
CA THR A 289 3.09 -3.39 -20.12
C THR A 289 3.43 -2.08 -19.42
N PRO A 290 4.42 -1.31 -19.93
CA PRO A 290 4.69 0.03 -19.42
C PRO A 290 3.42 0.85 -19.42
N LEU A 291 3.23 1.62 -18.36
CA LEU A 291 2.12 2.55 -18.27
C LEU A 291 2.69 3.96 -18.46
N ASP A 292 2.61 4.44 -19.70
CA ASP A 292 3.21 5.68 -20.18
C ASP A 292 2.28 6.90 -20.05
N GLU A 293 1.01 6.66 -19.69
CA GLU A 293 0.01 7.69 -19.50
C GLU A 293 -0.86 7.45 -18.26
N ASN A 294 -1.40 8.55 -17.71
CA ASN A 294 -2.30 8.49 -16.57
C ASN A 294 -3.54 7.65 -16.88
N LEU A 295 -4.02 6.92 -15.87
CA LEU A 295 -5.29 6.20 -15.95
C LEU A 295 -6.40 7.06 -15.37
N THR A 296 -7.58 6.95 -15.95
CA THR A 296 -8.78 7.57 -15.42
C THR A 296 -9.86 6.52 -15.20
N ILE A 297 -10.36 6.45 -13.97
CA ILE A 297 -11.53 5.66 -13.59
C ILE A 297 -12.76 6.55 -13.69
N ARG A 298 -13.75 6.05 -14.41
CA ARG A 298 -15.04 6.68 -14.60
C ARG A 298 -16.15 5.82 -14.02
N VAL A 299 -17.19 6.45 -13.50
CA VAL A 299 -18.28 5.82 -12.74
C VAL A 299 -19.63 6.30 -13.24
N GLY A 300 -20.70 5.59 -12.91
CA GLY A 300 -22.06 5.99 -13.28
C GLY A 300 -22.45 5.68 -14.73
N ASP A 301 -23.71 5.92 -15.06
CA ASP A 301 -24.25 5.74 -16.43
C ASP A 301 -23.83 6.89 -17.37
N ASP A 302 -23.49 8.04 -16.79
CA ASP A 302 -22.93 9.23 -17.44
C ASP A 302 -21.42 9.13 -17.70
N ASN A 303 -20.75 8.12 -17.16
CA ASN A 303 -19.31 7.91 -17.27
C ASN A 303 -18.52 9.09 -16.67
N GLU A 304 -19.02 9.63 -15.55
CA GLU A 304 -18.40 10.70 -14.77
C GLU A 304 -16.98 10.32 -14.33
N ARG A 305 -16.06 11.28 -14.37
CA ARG A 305 -14.68 11.08 -13.94
C ARG A 305 -14.59 11.04 -12.41
N ALA A 306 -14.18 9.91 -11.84
CA ALA A 306 -14.10 9.73 -10.39
C ALA A 306 -12.66 9.79 -9.84
N LEU A 307 -11.72 9.13 -10.51
CA LEU A 307 -10.34 9.01 -10.04
C LEU A 307 -9.38 9.10 -11.22
N ASP A 308 -8.24 9.77 -11.03
CA ASP A 308 -7.06 9.53 -11.84
C ASP A 308 -5.96 8.82 -11.06
N ILE A 309 -5.27 7.90 -11.72
CA ILE A 309 -4.00 7.36 -11.26
C ILE A 309 -2.93 8.06 -12.08
N ARG A 310 -2.22 8.99 -11.44
CA ARG A 310 -1.11 9.71 -12.07
C ARG A 310 0.19 8.97 -11.83
N LEU A 311 1.05 8.98 -12.85
CA LEU A 311 2.29 8.22 -12.91
C LEU A 311 3.47 9.16 -13.05
N GLY A 312 4.61 8.75 -12.51
CA GLY A 312 5.91 9.34 -12.85
C GLY A 312 6.19 10.63 -12.11
N ARG A 313 6.42 10.55 -10.80
CA ARG A 313 7.12 11.60 -10.07
C ARG A 313 8.58 11.24 -9.81
N GLN A 314 9.37 12.29 -9.63
CA GLN A 314 10.79 12.14 -9.37
C GLN A 314 11.02 11.78 -7.91
N TYR A 315 11.71 10.68 -7.67
CA TYR A 315 12.11 10.24 -6.35
C TYR A 315 13.59 10.51 -6.09
N GLN A 316 13.95 10.48 -4.80
CA GLN A 316 15.33 10.53 -4.34
C GLN A 316 15.79 9.14 -3.91
N LEU A 317 17.08 8.91 -4.11
CA LEU A 317 17.82 7.73 -3.68
C LEU A 317 18.76 8.13 -2.56
N LEU A 318 18.62 7.54 -1.38
CA LEU A 318 19.49 7.80 -0.21
C LEU A 318 20.28 6.55 0.14
N ASN A 319 21.57 6.70 0.50
CA ASN A 319 22.41 5.63 1.00
C ASN A 319 22.47 5.63 2.53
N GLU A 320 21.85 4.63 3.15
CA GLU A 320 21.76 4.48 4.61
C GLU A 320 23.05 3.99 5.27
N SER A 321 24.05 3.54 4.51
CA SER A 321 25.36 3.12 5.05
C SER A 321 26.26 4.29 5.48
N THR A 322 25.79 5.53 5.33
CA THR A 322 26.50 6.77 5.70
C THR A 322 25.76 7.48 6.83
N ASP A 323 26.45 8.14 7.77
CA ASP A 323 25.80 8.96 8.81
C ASP A 323 26.40 10.39 8.80
N PRO A 324 25.64 11.43 8.42
CA PRO A 324 24.24 11.39 7.97
C PRO A 324 24.10 10.72 6.60
N TRP A 325 22.89 10.25 6.29
CA TRP A 325 22.58 9.64 4.99
C TRP A 325 22.94 10.56 3.82
N THR A 326 23.68 10.06 2.84
CA THR A 326 24.01 10.78 1.61
C THR A 326 22.97 10.51 0.53
N THR A 327 22.53 11.56 -0.16
CA THR A 327 21.70 11.45 -1.38
C THR A 327 22.57 10.94 -2.54
N VAL A 328 22.26 9.75 -3.04
CA VAL A 328 22.90 9.11 -4.20
C VAL A 328 22.35 9.68 -5.51
N SER A 329 21.03 9.92 -5.56
CA SER A 329 20.35 10.60 -6.65
C SER A 329 19.14 11.36 -6.13
N ASN A 330 18.71 12.41 -6.83
CA ASN A 330 17.66 13.31 -6.38
C ASN A 330 16.58 13.60 -7.43
N ASN A 331 16.54 12.80 -8.51
CA ASN A 331 15.76 13.12 -9.71
C ASN A 331 15.36 11.87 -10.51
N GLU A 332 15.27 10.70 -9.88
CA GLU A 332 14.98 9.47 -10.62
C GLU A 332 13.49 9.35 -10.91
N THR A 333 13.09 8.81 -12.06
CA THR A 333 11.66 8.60 -12.39
C THR A 333 11.27 7.17 -12.06
N ALA A 334 10.21 6.97 -11.28
CA ALA A 334 9.69 5.62 -11.02
C ALA A 334 8.97 5.12 -12.27
N THR A 335 9.28 3.90 -12.71
CA THR A 335 8.58 3.30 -13.84
C THR A 335 7.34 2.59 -13.32
N VAL A 336 6.17 2.96 -13.83
CA VAL A 336 4.93 2.27 -13.50
C VAL A 336 4.54 1.36 -14.67
N ALA A 337 4.13 0.14 -14.35
CA ALA A 337 3.65 -0.82 -15.33
C ALA A 337 2.41 -1.55 -14.85
N LEU A 338 1.58 -1.95 -15.80
CA LEU A 338 0.55 -2.94 -15.57
C LEU A 338 1.16 -4.34 -15.70
N LEU A 339 0.98 -5.18 -14.69
CA LEU A 339 1.46 -6.56 -14.69
C LEU A 339 0.39 -7.50 -15.25
N GLY A 340 0.83 -8.40 -16.13
CA GLY A 340 0.05 -9.57 -16.51
C GLY A 340 0.05 -10.61 -15.39
N ALA A 341 -1.10 -10.77 -14.72
CA ALA A 341 -1.24 -11.63 -13.56
C ALA A 341 -1.08 -13.13 -13.90
N ARG A 342 -0.36 -13.86 -13.05
CA ARG A 342 0.00 -15.28 -13.23
C ARG A 342 -0.50 -16.10 -12.06
N GLY A 343 -0.50 -17.43 -12.24
CA GLY A 343 -0.88 -18.37 -11.18
C GLY A 343 -0.12 -18.18 -9.86
N GLY A 344 1.17 -17.84 -9.93
CA GLY A 344 1.99 -17.52 -8.74
C GLY A 344 1.52 -16.28 -7.99
N ASP A 345 1.17 -15.22 -8.71
CA ASP A 345 0.65 -13.97 -8.14
C ASP A 345 -0.65 -14.21 -7.37
N PHE A 346 -1.58 -14.96 -7.99
CA PHE A 346 -2.84 -15.33 -7.36
C PHE A 346 -2.65 -16.15 -6.09
N LEU A 347 -1.65 -17.03 -6.03
CA LEU A 347 -1.35 -17.80 -4.81
C LEU A 347 -0.84 -16.91 -3.67
N LEU A 348 -0.06 -15.86 -3.97
CA LEU A 348 0.44 -14.94 -2.96
C LEU A 348 -0.67 -14.08 -2.33
N ILE A 349 -1.66 -13.69 -3.15
CA ILE A 349 -2.77 -12.84 -2.70
C ILE A 349 -4.04 -13.61 -2.32
N ALA A 350 -4.09 -14.94 -2.49
CA ALA A 350 -5.30 -15.75 -2.32
C ALA A 350 -5.96 -15.57 -0.95
N TRP A 351 -5.18 -15.19 0.06
CA TRP A 351 -5.65 -14.87 1.39
C TRP A 351 -5.99 -13.39 1.59
N GLN A 352 -5.26 -12.50 0.93
CA GLN A 352 -5.48 -11.06 0.99
C GLN A 352 -6.81 -10.70 0.34
N ALA A 353 -7.14 -11.28 -0.81
CA ALA A 353 -8.36 -10.96 -1.55
C ALA A 353 -9.65 -11.12 -0.72
N PRO A 354 -9.96 -12.28 -0.12
CA PRO A 354 -11.17 -12.44 0.70
C PRO A 354 -11.11 -11.63 2.00
N LEU A 355 -9.93 -11.43 2.60
CA LEU A 355 -9.76 -10.57 3.77
C LEU A 355 -10.06 -9.10 3.44
N SER A 356 -9.49 -8.58 2.36
CA SER A 356 -9.71 -7.22 1.88
C SER A 356 -11.16 -7.01 1.51
N ALA A 357 -11.79 -7.95 0.79
CA ALA A 357 -13.21 -7.89 0.48
C ALA A 357 -14.07 -7.80 1.75
N PHE A 358 -13.75 -8.61 2.77
CA PHE A 358 -14.44 -8.57 4.05
C PHE A 358 -14.25 -7.20 4.75
N LEU A 359 -13.01 -6.76 4.96
CA LEU A 359 -12.70 -5.53 5.69
C LEU A 359 -13.26 -4.29 5.00
N PHE A 360 -13.06 -4.21 3.68
CA PHE A 360 -13.53 -3.10 2.87
C PHE A 360 -15.06 -3.05 2.83
N SER A 361 -15.76 -4.19 2.79
CA SER A 361 -17.23 -4.25 2.92
C SER A 361 -17.72 -3.67 4.25
N HIS A 362 -17.05 -3.96 5.36
CA HIS A 362 -17.46 -3.45 6.67
C HIS A 362 -17.30 -1.94 6.76
N VAL A 363 -16.16 -1.43 6.29
CA VAL A 363 -15.93 0.02 6.23
C VAL A 363 -16.94 0.69 5.30
N ALA A 364 -17.15 0.16 4.10
CA ALA A 364 -18.12 0.71 3.15
C ALA A 364 -19.55 0.71 3.71
N TYR A 365 -19.95 -0.35 4.39
CA TYR A 365 -21.26 -0.44 5.06
C TYR A 365 -21.41 0.59 6.18
N GLY A 366 -20.34 0.85 6.95
CA GLY A 366 -20.31 1.87 7.99
C GLY A 366 -20.38 3.29 7.43
N LEU A 367 -19.65 3.58 6.35
CA LEU A 367 -19.49 4.93 5.81
C LEU A 367 -20.64 5.38 4.91
N SER A 368 -21.27 4.49 4.12
CA SER A 368 -22.23 4.89 3.08
C SER A 368 -23.67 4.49 3.38
N GLU A 369 -24.56 5.47 3.41
CA GLU A 369 -26.01 5.24 3.45
C GLU A 369 -26.50 4.59 2.14
N THR A 370 -25.92 4.97 0.99
CA THR A 370 -26.20 4.37 -0.32
C THR A 370 -25.95 2.86 -0.29
N VAL A 371 -24.80 2.44 0.24
CA VAL A 371 -24.45 1.03 0.43
C VAL A 371 -25.49 0.33 1.31
N ARG A 372 -25.85 0.93 2.44
CA ARG A 372 -26.87 0.35 3.35
C ARG A 372 -28.26 0.28 2.74
N SER A 373 -28.61 1.22 1.87
CA SER A 373 -29.89 1.19 1.15
C SER A 373 -29.96 0.04 0.13
N ARG A 374 -28.81 -0.32 -0.46
CA ARG A 374 -28.69 -1.43 -1.42
C ARG A 374 -28.58 -2.79 -0.75
N TYR A 375 -27.86 -2.89 0.37
CA TYR A 375 -27.64 -4.14 1.11
C TYR A 375 -28.27 -4.07 2.48
N GLY A 376 -29.25 -4.93 2.75
CA GLY A 376 -29.94 -4.97 4.06
C GLY A 376 -29.05 -5.35 5.25
N SER A 377 -27.81 -5.78 5.02
CA SER A 377 -26.80 -6.06 6.07
C SER A 377 -25.39 -6.10 5.49
N VAL A 378 -24.38 -5.94 6.36
CA VAL A 378 -22.96 -6.13 5.98
C VAL A 378 -22.70 -7.54 5.45
N THR A 379 -23.36 -8.56 6.00
CA THR A 379 -23.22 -9.94 5.52
C THR A 379 -23.72 -10.10 4.08
N ASN A 380 -24.79 -9.39 3.72
CA ASN A 380 -25.29 -9.39 2.34
C ASN A 380 -24.28 -8.75 1.39
N LEU A 381 -23.67 -7.62 1.79
CA LEU A 381 -22.60 -6.99 1.03
C LEU A 381 -21.38 -7.91 0.88
N VAL A 382 -20.89 -8.52 1.97
CA VAL A 382 -19.76 -9.46 1.94
C VAL A 382 -20.03 -10.65 1.03
N ALA A 383 -21.25 -11.21 1.07
CA ALA A 383 -21.65 -12.33 0.21
C ALA A 383 -21.68 -11.96 -1.29
N ASN A 384 -21.87 -10.67 -1.60
CA ASN A 384 -21.83 -10.15 -2.98
C ASN A 384 -20.52 -9.43 -3.29
N ALA A 385 -19.56 -9.38 -2.36
CA ALA A 385 -18.36 -8.57 -2.48
C ALA A 385 -17.54 -8.89 -3.74
N THR A 386 -17.45 -10.17 -4.13
CA THR A 386 -16.73 -10.58 -5.34
C THR A 386 -17.39 -10.14 -6.65
N LYS A 387 -18.67 -9.75 -6.61
CA LYS A 387 -19.41 -9.20 -7.75
C LYS A 387 -19.39 -7.67 -7.79
N GLU A 388 -19.26 -7.04 -6.62
CA GLU A 388 -19.47 -5.60 -6.46
C GLU A 388 -18.16 -4.84 -6.24
N PHE A 389 -17.22 -5.44 -5.49
CA PHE A 389 -15.83 -5.03 -5.46
C PHE A 389 -15.14 -5.71 -6.63
N HIS A 390 -15.18 -5.03 -7.76
CA HIS A 390 -14.36 -5.44 -8.87
C HIS A 390 -12.92 -5.10 -8.51
N SER A 391 -12.24 -6.06 -7.88
CA SER A 391 -10.78 -6.01 -7.84
C SER A 391 -10.34 -5.92 -9.29
N SER A 392 -9.65 -4.83 -9.64
CA SER A 392 -9.16 -4.66 -11.00
C SER A 392 -8.39 -5.92 -11.32
N GLN A 393 -8.72 -6.56 -12.44
CA GLN A 393 -7.90 -7.64 -12.99
C GLN A 393 -6.49 -7.14 -13.37
N TRP A 394 -6.19 -5.88 -13.06
CA TRP A 394 -5.00 -5.15 -13.43
C TRP A 394 -4.27 -4.83 -12.15
N TRP A 395 -3.00 -5.17 -12.21
CA TRP A 395 -2.06 -5.05 -11.13
C TRP A 395 -1.11 -3.98 -11.61
N TYR A 396 -0.82 -3.00 -10.77
CA TYR A 396 0.20 -2.04 -11.12
C TYR A 396 1.42 -2.27 -10.24
N SER A 397 2.58 -2.07 -10.83
CA SER A 397 3.87 -2.15 -10.18
C SER A 397 4.58 -0.83 -10.30
N VAL A 398 5.22 -0.40 -9.22
CA VAL A 398 6.13 0.74 -9.22
C VAL A 398 7.53 0.18 -9.09
N THR A 399 8.32 0.30 -10.15
CA THR A 399 9.66 -0.26 -10.24
C THR A 399 10.71 0.78 -9.86
N PHE A 400 11.69 0.29 -9.10
CA PHE A 400 12.85 1.02 -8.65
C PHE A 400 14.12 0.35 -9.21
N PRO A 401 15.06 1.13 -9.76
CA PRO A 401 16.17 0.67 -10.60
C PRO A 401 17.25 -0.09 -9.84
N LYS A 402 17.17 -0.13 -8.50
CA LYS A 402 18.12 -0.86 -7.66
C LYS A 402 17.44 -1.39 -6.41
N TRP A 403 17.60 -2.68 -6.17
CA TRP A 403 17.13 -3.34 -4.94
C TRP A 403 18.02 -3.02 -3.74
N ASN A 404 19.34 -2.93 -3.92
CA ASN A 404 20.23 -2.63 -2.81
C ASN A 404 20.28 -1.13 -2.53
N GLY A 405 19.92 -0.74 -1.32
CA GLY A 405 20.52 0.45 -0.74
C GLY A 405 19.61 1.61 -0.38
N LEU A 406 18.33 1.59 -0.78
CA LEU A 406 17.70 2.84 -1.21
C LEU A 406 16.31 3.09 -0.63
N ARG A 407 16.23 4.11 0.22
CA ARG A 407 14.96 4.76 0.57
C ARG A 407 14.37 5.42 -0.69
N VAL A 408 13.27 4.89 -1.19
CA VAL A 408 12.56 5.43 -2.36
C VAL A 408 11.37 6.28 -1.96
N HIS A 409 11.38 7.57 -2.28
CA HIS A 409 10.25 8.47 -2.01
C HIS A 409 9.37 8.65 -3.25
N GLN A 410 8.14 8.10 -3.24
CA GLN A 410 6.97 8.46 -4.08
C GLN A 410 6.52 7.46 -5.18
N ASP A 411 5.20 7.48 -5.38
CA ASP A 411 4.35 7.01 -6.51
C ASP A 411 3.71 5.61 -6.36
N PRO A 412 2.41 5.37 -6.72
CA PRO A 412 1.48 6.21 -7.51
C PRO A 412 0.83 7.36 -6.72
N THR A 413 0.36 8.38 -7.46
CA THR A 413 -0.53 9.43 -6.95
C THR A 413 -1.97 9.20 -7.42
N TYR A 414 -2.88 8.99 -6.48
CA TYR A 414 -4.32 8.95 -6.72
C TYR A 414 -4.88 10.36 -6.65
N VAL A 415 -5.67 10.78 -7.65
CA VAL A 415 -6.36 12.07 -7.65
C VAL A 415 -7.86 11.82 -7.70
N ALA A 416 -8.50 11.92 -6.54
CA ALA A 416 -9.94 11.84 -6.41
C ALA A 416 -10.59 13.15 -6.86
N GLN A 417 -11.57 13.03 -7.75
CA GLN A 417 -12.42 14.12 -8.21
C GLN A 417 -13.64 14.16 -7.28
N THR A 418 -13.66 15.10 -6.34
CA THR A 418 -14.68 15.14 -5.27
C THR A 418 -15.62 16.32 -5.41
N ASN A 419 -16.75 16.29 -4.71
CA ASN A 419 -17.68 17.41 -4.56
C ASN A 419 -17.20 18.50 -3.58
N LEU A 420 -15.99 18.38 -3.02
CA LEU A 420 -15.43 19.34 -2.04
C LEU A 420 -15.05 20.69 -2.64
N ALA A 421 -15.16 20.87 -3.96
CA ALA A 421 -14.88 22.15 -4.59
C ALA A 421 -15.70 23.23 -3.89
N GLN A 422 -15.04 24.19 -3.25
CA GLN A 422 -15.74 25.27 -2.58
C GLN A 422 -16.65 25.94 -3.60
N THR A 423 -17.97 25.86 -3.38
CA THR A 423 -18.90 26.81 -3.96
C THR A 423 -18.51 28.14 -3.35
N THR A 424 -17.64 28.89 -4.05
CA THR A 424 -17.47 30.32 -3.79
C THR A 424 -18.85 30.92 -3.99
N SER A 425 -19.60 31.01 -2.89
CA SER A 425 -20.76 31.85 -2.78
C SER A 425 -20.29 33.22 -3.21
N THR A 426 -20.81 33.66 -4.36
CA THR A 426 -20.57 34.96 -4.97
C THR A 426 -21.07 36.03 -4.01
N THR A 427 -20.31 36.29 -2.95
CA THR A 427 -20.50 37.47 -2.12
C THR A 427 -19.77 38.57 -2.85
N THR A 428 -20.56 39.43 -3.47
CA THR A 428 -20.12 40.57 -4.25
C THR A 428 -19.15 41.42 -3.44
N GLY A 429 -17.95 41.64 -3.99
CA GLY A 429 -17.14 42.82 -3.70
C GLY A 429 -15.96 42.65 -2.73
N ALA A 430 -14.81 42.19 -3.24
CA ALA A 430 -13.51 42.85 -3.09
C ALA A 430 -12.47 42.12 -3.95
N THR A 431 -12.02 42.76 -5.03
CA THR A 431 -10.89 42.26 -5.81
C THR A 431 -9.62 42.38 -4.96
N ILE A 432 -9.18 41.28 -4.34
CA ILE A 432 -7.82 41.19 -3.79
C ILE A 432 -6.93 40.59 -4.88
N THR A 433 -6.19 41.46 -5.55
CA THR A 433 -5.11 41.07 -6.45
C THR A 433 -3.94 40.58 -5.60
N PHE A 434 -3.69 39.27 -5.55
CA PHE A 434 -2.46 38.75 -4.96
C PHE A 434 -1.30 38.90 -5.97
N PRO A 435 -0.15 39.44 -5.56
CA PRO A 435 1.00 39.57 -6.46
C PRO A 435 1.58 38.19 -6.77
N LYS A 436 1.86 37.94 -8.05
CA LYS A 436 2.68 36.78 -8.49
C LYS A 436 3.97 36.75 -7.68
N ILE A 437 4.17 35.69 -6.90
CA ILE A 437 5.43 35.46 -6.20
C ILE A 437 6.41 34.88 -7.24
N PRO A 438 7.51 35.57 -7.60
CA PRO A 438 8.54 34.98 -8.43
C PRO A 438 9.24 33.85 -7.66
N THR A 439 9.56 32.78 -8.37
CA THR A 439 10.20 31.51 -7.94
C THR A 439 11.58 31.67 -7.27
N SER A 440 12.05 32.88 -7.00
CA SER A 440 13.37 33.16 -6.42
C SER A 440 13.41 33.19 -4.87
N TYR A 441 12.27 33.09 -4.17
CA TYR A 441 12.24 33.17 -2.70
C TYR A 441 12.43 31.83 -1.96
N LEU A 442 12.39 30.69 -2.65
CA LEU A 442 12.64 29.37 -2.03
C LEU A 442 14.10 29.14 -1.63
N ILE A 443 15.04 29.90 -2.21
CA ILE A 443 16.48 29.75 -1.92
C ILE A 443 16.93 30.57 -0.71
N ILE A 444 16.23 31.66 -0.37
CA ILE A 444 16.64 32.55 0.74
C ILE A 444 16.13 32.00 2.10
N GLY A 445 15.00 31.30 2.13
CA GLY A 445 14.47 30.67 3.35
C GLY A 445 15.36 29.56 3.91
N GLY A 446 15.99 28.76 3.03
CA GLY A 446 16.89 27.68 3.43
C GLY A 446 18.19 28.16 4.08
N VAL A 447 18.74 29.30 3.64
CA VAL A 447 20.00 29.84 4.19
C VAL A 447 19.79 30.49 5.56
N VAL A 448 18.65 31.13 5.81
CA VAL A 448 18.36 31.76 7.12
C VAL A 448 18.14 30.70 8.21
N VAL A 449 17.48 29.58 7.88
CA VAL A 449 17.26 28.48 8.84
C VAL A 449 18.59 27.80 9.21
N ILE A 450 19.50 27.60 8.25
CA ILE A 450 20.82 27.02 8.52
C ILE A 450 21.71 27.94 9.37
N VAL A 451 21.65 29.26 9.15
CA VAL A 451 22.42 30.23 9.95
C VAL A 451 21.87 30.33 11.39
N VAL A 452 20.56 30.23 11.59
CA VAL A 452 19.95 30.23 12.93
C VAL A 452 20.29 28.94 13.68
N ILE A 453 20.27 27.77 13.03
CA ILE A 453 20.66 26.49 13.63
C ILE A 453 22.16 26.51 14.00
N ALA A 454 23.03 27.02 13.13
CA ALA A 454 24.46 27.14 13.41
C ALA A 454 24.77 28.12 14.57
N LEU A 455 24.02 29.21 14.71
CA LEU A 455 24.18 30.18 15.81
C LEU A 455 23.67 29.63 17.15
N VAL A 456 22.62 28.79 17.14
CA VAL A 456 22.09 28.14 18.34
C VAL A 456 23.01 26.99 18.81
N MET A 457 23.62 26.25 17.88
CA MET A 457 24.57 25.18 18.23
C MET A 457 25.93 25.70 18.71
N ARG A 458 26.32 26.94 18.38
CA ARG A 458 27.58 27.54 18.87
C ARG A 458 27.48 28.15 20.28
N ARG A 459 26.29 28.15 20.89
CA ARG A 459 26.02 28.69 22.24
C ARG A 459 25.68 27.62 23.28
N ARG A 460 25.95 26.34 22.99
CA ARG A 460 25.92 25.26 23.98
C ARG A 460 27.32 24.69 24.18
#